data_AF-A0A6A3QV72-F1
#
_entry.id   AF-A0A6A3QV72-F1
#
_cell.length_a   1.000
_cell.length_b   1.000
_cell.length_c   1.000
_cell.angle_alpha   90.00
_cell.angle_beta   90.00
_cell.angle_gamma   90.00
#
_symmetry.space_group_name_H-M   'P 1'
#
loop_
_entity.id
_entity.type
_entity.pdbx_description
1 polymer ?
#
loop_
_entity_poly.entity_id
_entity_poly.type
_entity_poly.pdbx_seq_one_letter_code
_entity_poly.pdbx_strand_id
1 'polypeptide(L)'
;MATNNPFTTRQVCNYFYKVITDAQDEPTPYFRCQCSVVRKQAPKTGYSNLFDHVLKRHPDFVVTMMASGTNTATLVSFIYQKSQTVFCWLDWVTTCNLPFSWCEDPSVLKYTNLERISTETLLKYAGLVVRQVEIDIGLALPVKFGIMFDGWTFQSEHYLAVFAVFQHDGRADKVLLAFAPLIDDDVTDHTSASHVKFLEGILPFYNRKIEDVIYLVGDNCAVNTKLANLLAVPLVGCASHRLNLAVQKFMANHDSLLNKLQDLMRKLRNLNHSAKLR
;
A
#
# COMPACT_ATOMS: atom_id res chain seq x y z
N MET A 1 18.76 47.43 -4.58
CA MET A 1 18.38 46.54 -5.70
C MET A 1 17.35 45.54 -5.18
N ALA A 2 16.34 45.27 -5.99
CA ALA A 2 14.99 44.84 -5.64
C ALA A 2 14.87 43.67 -4.65
N THR A 3 13.86 43.73 -3.77
CA THR A 3 13.09 42.52 -3.45
C THR A 3 11.60 42.84 -3.56
N ASN A 4 11.07 42.71 -4.78
CA ASN A 4 9.63 42.52 -5.02
C ASN A 4 9.22 41.20 -4.37
N ASN A 5 9.16 41.13 -3.04
CA ASN A 5 8.61 39.99 -2.33
C ASN A 5 7.09 40.18 -2.27
N PRO A 6 6.30 39.42 -3.05
CA PRO A 6 4.84 39.54 -3.03
C PRO A 6 4.21 38.86 -1.79
N PHE A 7 5.01 38.19 -0.97
CA PHE A 7 4.55 37.40 0.17
C PHE A 7 4.79 38.11 1.50
N THR A 8 3.77 38.12 2.37
CA THR A 8 3.91 38.58 3.75
C THR A 8 4.83 37.67 4.55
N THR A 9 5.49 38.19 5.60
CA THR A 9 6.34 37.41 6.51
C THR A 9 5.62 36.18 7.08
N ARG A 10 4.31 36.29 7.34
CA ARG A 10 3.47 35.18 7.81
C ARG A 10 3.28 34.11 6.74
N GLN A 11 3.02 34.50 5.50
CA GLN A 11 2.91 33.57 4.37
C GLN A 11 4.21 32.80 4.15
N VAL A 12 5.36 33.50 4.21
CA VAL A 12 6.67 32.86 4.09
C VAL A 12 6.91 31.88 5.25
N CYS A 13 6.65 32.29 6.49
CA CYS A 13 6.89 31.40 7.64
C CYS A 13 5.95 30.19 7.65
N ASN A 14 4.68 30.37 7.29
CA ASN A 14 3.73 29.25 7.18
C ASN A 14 4.13 28.26 6.09
N TYR A 15 4.81 28.72 5.04
CA TYR A 15 5.30 27.87 3.97
C TYR A 15 6.56 27.09 4.38
N PHE A 16 7.51 27.74 5.05
CA PHE A 16 8.81 27.14 5.40
C PHE A 16 8.84 26.36 6.71
N TYR A 17 7.83 26.49 7.56
CA TYR A 17 7.83 25.86 8.87
C TYR A 17 6.58 25.03 9.14
N LYS A 18 6.79 23.89 9.82
CA LYS A 18 5.73 23.12 10.47
C LYS A 18 5.84 23.31 11.99
N VAL A 19 4.72 23.59 12.64
CA VAL A 19 4.65 23.58 14.12
C VAL A 19 4.98 22.17 14.60
N ILE A 20 5.84 22.07 15.61
CA ILE A 20 6.06 20.84 16.34
C ILE A 20 4.94 20.72 17.38
N THR A 21 4.20 19.63 17.35
CA THR A 21 3.18 19.32 18.36
C THR A 21 3.77 18.49 19.48
N ASP A 22 3.18 18.55 20.67
CA ASP A 22 3.53 17.67 21.79
C ASP A 22 2.82 16.31 21.68
N ALA A 23 2.92 15.49 22.73
CA ALA A 23 2.34 14.15 22.77
C ALA A 23 0.79 14.14 22.80
N GLN A 24 0.16 15.31 22.92
CA GLN A 24 -1.28 15.51 22.91
C GLN A 24 -1.75 16.23 21.63
N ASP A 25 -0.87 16.32 20.62
CA ASP A 25 -1.07 17.08 19.38
C ASP A 25 -1.27 18.60 19.57
N GLU A 26 -0.88 19.15 20.73
CA GLU A 26 -1.00 20.57 21.01
C GLU A 26 0.18 21.38 20.43
N PRO A 27 -0.06 22.59 19.87
CA PRO A 27 0.98 23.43 19.28
C PRO A 27 2.06 23.88 20.28
N THR A 28 3.31 23.51 20.07
CA THR A 28 4.44 24.02 20.85
C THR A 28 4.99 25.34 20.27
N PRO A 29 5.80 26.12 21.01
CA PRO A 29 6.48 27.31 20.45
C PRO A 29 7.64 26.96 19.51
N TYR A 30 7.85 25.67 19.21
CA TYR A 30 8.91 25.20 18.32
C TYR A 30 8.38 24.93 16.93
N PHE A 31 9.13 25.40 15.95
CA PHE A 31 8.84 25.27 14.53
C PHE A 31 9.99 24.53 13.87
N ARG A 32 9.70 23.52 13.07
CA ARG A 32 10.67 22.82 12.25
C ARG A 32 10.68 23.42 10.85
N CYS A 33 11.82 23.99 10.46
CA CYS A 33 12.02 24.46 9.10
C CYS A 33 12.18 23.27 8.13
N GLN A 34 11.88 23.47 6.85
CA GLN A 34 12.16 22.52 5.77
C GLN A 34 13.62 22.06 5.71
N CYS A 35 14.59 22.91 6.08
CA CYS A 35 15.99 22.49 6.20
C CYS A 35 16.28 21.64 7.46
N SER A 36 15.24 21.09 8.10
CA SER A 36 15.26 20.30 9.34
C SER A 36 15.73 21.04 10.60
N VAL A 37 16.05 22.33 10.49
CA VAL A 37 16.44 23.16 11.63
C VAL A 37 15.21 23.53 12.47
N VAL A 38 15.28 23.24 13.77
CA VAL A 38 14.23 23.63 14.72
C VAL A 38 14.51 25.03 15.28
N ARG A 39 13.48 25.88 15.31
CA ARG A 39 13.54 27.25 15.84
C ARG A 39 12.38 27.49 16.79
N LYS A 40 12.68 28.09 17.94
CA LYS A 40 11.67 28.60 18.86
C LYS A 40 11.20 29.98 18.40
N GLN A 41 9.90 30.22 18.32
CA GLN A 41 9.37 31.55 18.04
C GLN A 41 9.67 32.47 19.23
N ALA A 42 10.25 33.65 18.97
CA ALA A 42 10.63 34.56 20.05
C ALA A 42 9.40 35.29 20.62
N PRO A 43 9.33 35.51 21.94
CA PRO A 43 8.21 36.23 22.54
C PRO A 43 8.10 37.65 21.99
N LYS A 44 6.89 38.09 21.66
CA LYS A 44 6.55 39.49 21.27
C LYS A 44 7.18 40.00 19.95
N THR A 45 7.85 39.17 19.15
CA THR A 45 8.44 39.58 17.85
C THR A 45 7.66 39.08 16.62
N GLY A 46 6.56 38.35 16.81
CA GLY A 46 5.83 37.74 15.69
C GLY A 46 6.68 36.70 14.93
N TYR A 47 6.73 36.79 13.60
CA TYR A 47 7.43 35.85 12.71
C TYR A 47 8.86 36.26 12.32
N SER A 48 9.35 37.41 12.79
CA SER A 48 10.60 38.01 12.29
C SER A 48 11.82 37.10 12.44
N ASN A 49 11.96 36.42 13.57
CA ASN A 49 13.11 35.52 13.82
C ASN A 49 13.06 34.23 12.97
N LEU A 50 11.84 33.75 12.65
CA LEU A 50 11.64 32.63 11.74
C LEU A 50 11.93 33.05 10.30
N PHE A 51 11.54 34.26 9.92
CA PHE A 51 11.79 34.84 8.60
C PHE A 51 13.27 35.14 8.34
N ASP A 52 14.00 35.65 9.34
CA ASP A 52 15.45 35.86 9.24
C ASP A 52 16.21 34.57 8.94
N HIS A 53 15.72 33.44 9.47
CA HIS A 53 16.27 32.13 9.12
C HIS A 53 15.96 31.76 7.66
N VAL A 54 14.75 32.05 7.16
CA VAL A 54 14.40 31.82 5.75
C VAL A 54 15.30 32.64 4.84
N LEU A 55 15.49 33.93 5.10
CA LEU A 55 16.38 34.78 4.30
C LEU A 55 17.83 34.24 4.25
N LYS A 56 18.32 33.65 5.35
CA LYS A 56 19.68 33.11 5.43
C LYS A 56 19.86 31.72 4.82
N ARG A 57 18.84 30.86 4.91
CA ARG A 57 18.93 29.44 4.51
C ARG A 57 18.19 29.10 3.21
N HIS A 58 17.30 29.98 2.76
CA HIS A 58 16.48 29.84 1.57
C HIS A 58 16.50 31.17 0.79
N PRO A 59 17.65 31.59 0.23
CA PRO A 59 17.77 32.87 -0.46
C PRO A 59 16.88 32.97 -1.71
N ASP A 60 16.47 31.82 -2.24
CA ASP A 60 15.57 31.62 -3.38
C ASP A 60 14.09 31.51 -3.01
N PHE A 61 13.70 31.78 -1.75
CA PHE A 61 12.36 31.51 -1.23
C PHE A 61 11.21 32.10 -2.08
N VAL A 62 11.41 33.26 -2.72
CA VAL A 62 10.40 33.89 -3.58
C VAL A 62 10.11 33.04 -4.81
N VAL A 63 11.16 32.51 -5.46
CA VAL A 63 11.03 31.65 -6.64
C VAL A 63 10.34 30.34 -6.25
N THR A 64 10.76 29.77 -5.12
CA THR A 64 10.18 28.53 -4.57
C THR A 64 8.69 28.70 -4.28
N MET A 65 8.30 29.77 -3.60
CA MET A 65 6.90 30.04 -3.25
C MET A 65 6.03 30.38 -4.47
N MET A 66 6.59 31.03 -5.50
CA MET A 66 5.87 31.26 -6.76
C MET A 66 5.67 29.97 -7.55
N ALA A 67 6.64 29.07 -7.56
CA ALA A 67 6.55 27.77 -8.26
C ALA A 67 5.51 26.83 -7.63
N SER A 68 5.25 26.98 -6.33
CA SER A 68 4.22 26.20 -5.62
C SER A 68 2.79 26.75 -5.76
N GLY A 69 2.59 27.79 -6.58
CA GLY A 69 1.33 28.54 -6.68
C GLY A 69 0.56 28.35 -7.98
N THR A 70 -0.06 27.19 -8.18
CA THR A 70 -1.22 27.02 -9.08
C THR A 70 -2.17 25.96 -8.52
N ASN A 71 -3.15 26.36 -7.67
CA ASN A 71 -4.56 25.93 -7.76
C ASN A 71 -5.45 26.09 -6.51
N THR A 72 -5.01 26.64 -5.37
CA THR A 72 -5.95 27.02 -4.32
C THR A 72 -5.46 28.26 -3.58
N ALA A 73 -6.39 29.15 -3.22
CA ALA A 73 -6.15 30.43 -2.54
C ALA A 73 -5.56 30.31 -1.11
N THR A 74 -5.05 29.14 -0.76
CA THR A 74 -4.41 28.83 0.51
C THR A 74 -3.01 28.33 0.18
N LEU A 75 -1.97 29.01 0.65
CA LEU A 75 -0.60 28.47 0.63
C LEU A 75 -0.60 27.19 1.46
N VAL A 76 -0.81 26.05 0.79
CA VAL A 76 -0.60 24.73 1.39
C VAL A 76 0.88 24.65 1.71
N SER A 77 1.21 24.18 2.93
CA SER A 77 2.60 23.95 3.36
C SER A 77 3.42 23.33 2.22
N PHE A 78 4.62 23.82 1.96
CA PHE A 78 5.45 23.37 0.84
C PHE A 78 5.50 21.85 0.74
N ILE A 79 4.90 21.31 -0.31
CA ILE A 79 5.18 19.96 -0.76
C ILE A 79 6.34 20.10 -1.72
N TYR A 80 7.46 19.44 -1.43
CA TYR A 80 8.60 19.44 -2.32
C TYR A 80 8.16 18.92 -3.70
N GLN A 81 8.48 19.64 -4.78
CA GLN A 81 7.98 19.32 -6.12
C GLN A 81 8.23 17.86 -6.50
N LYS A 82 9.41 17.31 -6.16
CA LYS A 82 9.72 15.91 -6.44
C LYS A 82 8.83 14.95 -5.65
N SER A 83 8.47 15.29 -4.41
CA SER A 83 7.53 14.50 -3.59
C SER A 83 6.13 14.53 -4.20
N GLN A 84 5.69 15.68 -4.71
CA GLN A 84 4.41 15.79 -5.41
C GLN A 84 4.42 14.97 -6.70
N THR A 85 5.47 15.09 -7.52
CA THR A 85 5.64 14.29 -8.75
C THR A 85 5.56 12.80 -8.44
N VAL A 86 6.31 12.32 -7.44
CA VAL A 86 6.32 10.92 -7.03
C VAL A 86 4.94 10.48 -6.54
N PHE A 87 4.29 11.27 -5.69
CA PHE A 87 2.95 10.97 -5.20
C PHE A 87 1.95 10.84 -6.35
N CYS A 88 1.91 11.80 -7.28
CA CYS A 88 1.00 11.78 -8.41
C CYS A 88 1.24 10.56 -9.31
N TRP A 89 2.50 10.16 -9.53
CA TRP A 89 2.78 8.94 -10.29
C TRP A 89 2.34 7.68 -9.55
N LEU A 90 2.61 7.56 -8.24
CA LEU A 90 2.16 6.41 -7.43
C LEU A 90 0.64 6.30 -7.38
N ASP A 91 -0.04 7.43 -7.15
CA ASP A 91 -1.50 7.51 -7.12
C ASP A 91 -2.09 7.08 -8.46
N TRP A 92 -1.58 7.62 -9.58
CA TRP A 92 -2.09 7.26 -10.90
C TRP A 92 -1.86 5.78 -11.23
N VAL A 93 -0.64 5.27 -11.02
CA VAL A 93 -0.30 3.88 -11.32
C VAL A 93 -1.15 2.91 -10.49
N THR A 94 -1.33 3.18 -9.19
CA THR A 94 -2.08 2.28 -8.30
C THR A 94 -3.59 2.40 -8.50
N THR A 95 -4.15 3.62 -8.57
CA THR A 95 -5.60 3.84 -8.73
C THR A 95 -6.11 3.31 -10.07
N CYS A 96 -5.32 3.38 -11.13
CA CYS A 96 -5.71 2.89 -12.45
C CYS A 96 -5.20 1.46 -12.76
N ASN A 97 -4.52 0.80 -11.82
CA ASN A 97 -3.92 -0.52 -12.00
C ASN A 97 -3.07 -0.62 -13.28
N LEU A 98 -2.14 0.33 -13.45
CA LEU A 98 -1.28 0.44 -14.62
C LEU A 98 0.07 -0.25 -14.38
N PRO A 99 0.80 -0.63 -15.45
CA PRO A 99 2.16 -1.14 -15.31
C PRO A 99 3.06 -0.13 -14.60
N PHE A 100 4.03 -0.57 -13.79
CA PHE A 100 4.99 0.34 -13.16
C PHE A 100 5.82 1.15 -14.18
N SER A 101 6.01 0.59 -15.39
CA SER A 101 6.64 1.26 -16.52
C SER A 101 5.81 2.38 -17.16
N TRP A 102 4.58 2.60 -16.69
CA TRP A 102 3.70 3.65 -17.21
C TRP A 102 4.32 5.05 -17.13
N CYS A 103 5.10 5.32 -16.09
CA CYS A 103 5.81 6.59 -15.92
C CYS A 103 6.92 6.82 -16.97
N GLU A 104 7.29 5.80 -17.75
CA GLU A 104 8.29 5.86 -18.82
C GLU A 104 7.68 5.75 -20.22
N ASP A 105 6.35 5.55 -20.34
CA ASP A 105 5.69 5.39 -21.63
C ASP A 105 5.81 6.68 -22.48
N PRO A 106 6.32 6.59 -23.73
CA PRO A 106 6.52 7.78 -24.56
C PRO A 106 5.24 8.56 -24.88
N SER A 107 4.10 7.88 -25.01
CA SER A 107 2.82 8.53 -25.28
C SER A 107 2.31 9.25 -24.04
N VAL A 108 2.43 8.63 -22.87
CA VAL A 108 2.06 9.25 -21.58
C VAL A 108 2.92 10.49 -21.33
N LEU A 109 4.24 10.36 -21.50
CA LEU A 109 5.18 11.48 -21.33
C LEU A 109 4.93 12.64 -22.29
N LYS A 110 4.35 12.38 -23.47
CA LYS A 110 3.95 13.42 -24.43
C LYS A 110 2.74 14.23 -23.96
N TYR A 111 1.82 13.63 -23.21
CA TYR A 111 0.53 14.25 -22.86
C TYR A 111 0.38 14.62 -21.38
N THR A 112 1.26 14.14 -20.51
CA THR A 112 1.27 14.47 -19.08
C THR A 112 2.02 15.77 -18.79
N ASN A 113 1.60 16.47 -17.72
CA ASN A 113 2.35 17.59 -17.15
C ASN A 113 3.25 17.17 -15.98
N LEU A 114 3.28 15.88 -15.64
CA LEU A 114 4.14 15.37 -14.57
C LEU A 114 5.60 15.32 -15.02
N GLU A 115 6.51 15.69 -14.12
CA GLU A 115 7.94 15.54 -14.37
C GLU A 115 8.30 14.05 -14.53
N ARG A 116 9.19 13.77 -15.47
CA ARG A 116 9.62 12.40 -15.80
C ARG A 116 10.33 11.76 -14.61
N ILE A 117 9.95 10.53 -14.29
CA ILE A 117 10.68 9.65 -13.37
C ILE A 117 10.98 8.33 -14.06
N SER A 118 11.93 7.57 -13.53
CA SER A 118 12.17 6.19 -13.97
C SER A 118 11.29 5.20 -13.20
N THR A 119 11.07 4.03 -13.78
CA THR A 119 10.42 2.89 -13.09
C THR A 119 11.15 2.55 -11.79
N GLU A 120 12.49 2.57 -11.81
CA GLU A 120 13.32 2.36 -10.61
C GLU A 120 13.03 3.41 -9.52
N THR A 121 12.88 4.67 -9.91
CA THR A 121 12.55 5.76 -8.97
C THR A 121 11.17 5.58 -8.39
N LEU A 122 10.17 5.23 -9.22
CA LEU A 122 8.82 4.94 -8.78
C LEU A 122 8.82 3.81 -7.75
N LEU A 123 9.46 2.67 -8.05
CA LEU A 123 9.51 1.50 -7.18
C LEU A 123 10.28 1.77 -5.88
N LYS A 124 11.37 2.55 -5.93
CA LYS A 124 12.09 2.99 -4.73
C LYS A 124 11.16 3.73 -3.77
N TYR A 125 10.38 4.69 -4.28
CA TYR A 125 9.46 5.43 -3.42
C TYR A 125 8.22 4.61 -3.03
N ALA A 126 7.72 3.73 -3.89
CA ALA A 126 6.67 2.78 -3.53
C ALA A 126 7.09 1.95 -2.30
N GLY A 127 8.32 1.42 -2.28
CA GLY A 127 8.83 0.68 -1.12
C GLY A 127 8.94 1.53 0.16
N LEU A 128 9.30 2.81 0.04
CA LEU A 128 9.31 3.72 1.20
C LEU A 128 7.90 4.02 1.71
N VAL A 129 6.91 4.14 0.81
CA VAL A 129 5.51 4.34 1.16
C VAL A 129 4.92 3.09 1.80
N VAL A 130 5.26 1.89 1.32
CA VAL A 130 4.81 0.61 1.91
C VAL A 130 5.12 0.56 3.41
N ARG A 131 6.34 0.94 3.82
CA ARG A 131 6.70 0.97 5.25
C ARG A 131 5.80 1.89 6.07
N GLN A 132 5.41 3.04 5.52
CA GLN A 132 4.48 3.95 6.21
C GLN A 132 3.07 3.36 6.25
N VAL A 133 2.63 2.73 5.17
CA VAL A 133 1.34 2.03 5.10
C VAL A 133 1.28 0.89 6.11
N GLU A 134 2.35 0.10 6.29
CA GLU A 134 2.43 -0.95 7.31
C GLU A 134 2.25 -0.39 8.72
N ILE A 135 2.88 0.74 9.03
CA ILE A 135 2.71 1.43 10.32
C ILE A 135 1.26 1.89 10.49
N ASP A 136 0.69 2.53 9.48
CA ASP A 136 -0.68 3.06 9.54
C ASP A 136 -1.71 1.94 9.69
N ILE A 137 -1.52 0.81 8.99
CA ILE A 137 -2.32 -0.42 9.16
C ILE A 137 -2.14 -0.94 10.59
N GLY A 138 -0.91 -1.02 11.11
CA GLY A 138 -0.64 -1.48 12.47
C GLY A 138 -1.28 -0.62 13.55
N LEU A 139 -1.46 0.69 13.30
CA LEU A 139 -2.19 1.61 14.18
C LEU A 139 -3.71 1.46 14.05
N ALA A 140 -4.21 1.19 12.84
CA ALA A 140 -5.65 1.04 12.57
C ALA A 140 -6.19 -0.33 13.02
N LEU A 141 -5.37 -1.38 13.00
CA LEU A 141 -5.79 -2.71 13.41
C LEU A 141 -6.17 -2.72 14.90
N PRO A 142 -7.25 -3.40 15.31
CA PRO A 142 -7.47 -3.68 16.72
C PRO A 142 -6.46 -4.71 17.25
N VAL A 143 -6.43 -4.86 18.58
CA VAL A 143 -5.62 -5.89 19.24
C VAL A 143 -6.08 -7.29 18.86
N LYS A 144 -7.39 -7.51 18.64
CA LYS A 144 -7.94 -8.80 18.21
C LYS A 144 -8.64 -8.66 16.86
N PHE A 145 -8.26 -9.51 15.92
CA PHE A 145 -8.77 -9.48 14.54
C PHE A 145 -8.82 -10.90 13.96
N GLY A 146 -9.56 -11.07 12.88
CA GLY A 146 -9.55 -12.31 12.09
C GLY A 146 -8.61 -12.21 10.90
N ILE A 147 -8.18 -13.34 10.37
CA ILE A 147 -7.45 -13.40 9.11
C ILE A 147 -8.31 -14.07 8.05
N MET A 148 -8.44 -13.44 6.89
CA MET A 148 -8.98 -14.06 5.68
C MET A 148 -7.83 -14.28 4.70
N PHE A 149 -7.70 -15.49 4.19
CA PHE A 149 -6.61 -15.80 3.28
C PHE A 149 -7.06 -16.73 2.16
N ASP A 150 -6.36 -16.63 1.04
CA ASP A 150 -6.57 -17.50 -0.12
C ASP A 150 -5.24 -17.80 -0.79
N GLY A 151 -5.10 -19.03 -1.27
CA GLY A 151 -3.90 -19.53 -1.91
C GLY A 151 -4.18 -19.97 -3.33
N TRP A 152 -3.36 -19.54 -4.28
CA TRP A 152 -3.43 -20.05 -5.66
C TRP A 152 -2.04 -20.31 -6.22
N THR A 153 -1.97 -21.23 -7.17
CA THR A 153 -0.73 -21.56 -7.86
C THR A 153 -0.72 -20.95 -9.25
N PHE A 154 0.34 -20.22 -9.57
CA PHE A 154 0.57 -19.64 -10.88
C PHE A 154 1.99 -19.96 -11.36
N GLN A 155 2.12 -20.57 -12.54
CA GLN A 155 3.40 -20.89 -13.17
C GLN A 155 4.43 -21.57 -12.23
N SER A 156 3.95 -22.54 -11.43
CA SER A 156 4.73 -23.32 -10.45
C SER A 156 5.01 -22.63 -9.10
N GLU A 157 4.60 -21.38 -8.93
CA GLU A 157 4.71 -20.66 -7.66
C GLU A 157 3.36 -20.65 -6.95
N HIS A 158 3.36 -20.96 -5.65
CA HIS A 158 2.16 -20.86 -4.82
C HIS A 158 2.16 -19.54 -4.08
N TYR A 159 1.16 -18.73 -4.34
CA TYR A 159 0.95 -17.42 -3.74
C TYR A 159 -0.06 -17.52 -2.61
N LEU A 160 0.16 -16.73 -1.57
CA LEU A 160 -0.78 -16.54 -0.48
C LEU A 160 -1.15 -15.06 -0.40
N ALA A 161 -2.45 -14.78 -0.48
CA ALA A 161 -3.00 -13.48 -0.12
C ALA A 161 -3.57 -13.56 1.29
N VAL A 162 -3.22 -12.60 2.14
CA VAL A 162 -3.64 -12.52 3.54
C VAL A 162 -4.24 -11.15 3.80
N PHE A 163 -5.45 -11.14 4.34
CA PHE A 163 -6.18 -9.95 4.77
C PHE A 163 -6.45 -10.02 6.27
N ALA A 164 -6.27 -8.91 6.97
CA ALA A 164 -6.88 -8.70 8.27
C ALA A 164 -8.37 -8.39 8.09
N VAL A 165 -9.21 -8.95 8.95
CA VAL A 165 -10.65 -8.70 9.01
C VAL A 165 -11.00 -8.26 10.41
N PHE A 166 -11.60 -7.09 10.55
CA PHE A 166 -11.95 -6.53 11.85
C PHE A 166 -13.17 -5.63 11.75
N GLN A 167 -13.78 -5.33 12.89
CA GLN A 167 -14.92 -4.42 12.94
C GLN A 167 -14.43 -2.98 13.07
N HIS A 168 -14.92 -2.10 12.19
CA HIS A 168 -14.70 -0.66 12.22
C HIS A 168 -16.03 0.03 11.86
N ASP A 169 -16.46 1.01 12.66
CA ASP A 169 -17.73 1.74 12.46
C ASP A 169 -18.96 0.86 12.21
N GLY A 170 -19.06 -0.27 12.92
CA GLY A 170 -20.18 -1.21 12.80
C GLY A 170 -20.15 -2.08 11.53
N ARG A 171 -19.09 -2.00 10.71
CA ARG A 171 -18.89 -2.79 9.49
C ARG A 171 -17.65 -3.65 9.62
N ALA A 172 -17.62 -4.74 8.84
CA ALA A 172 -16.44 -5.58 8.72
C ALA A 172 -15.52 -4.97 7.65
N ASP A 173 -14.40 -4.42 8.09
CA ASP A 173 -13.35 -3.90 7.22
C ASP A 173 -12.31 -4.97 6.94
N LYS A 174 -11.66 -4.84 5.79
CA LYS A 174 -10.66 -5.77 5.29
C LYS A 174 -9.46 -5.00 4.77
N VAL A 175 -8.28 -5.38 5.25
CA VAL A 175 -7.02 -4.75 4.86
C VAL A 175 -6.05 -5.82 4.41
N LEU A 176 -5.45 -5.65 3.23
CA LEU A 176 -4.42 -6.56 2.72
C LEU A 176 -3.16 -6.44 3.58
N LEU A 177 -2.70 -7.55 4.15
CA LEU A 177 -1.46 -7.64 4.92
C LEU A 177 -0.30 -8.20 4.11
N ALA A 178 -0.57 -9.14 3.21
CA ALA A 178 0.46 -9.73 2.38
C ALA A 178 -0.13 -10.32 1.10
N PHE A 179 0.67 -10.25 0.05
CA PHE A 179 0.43 -10.94 -1.21
C PHE A 179 1.81 -11.38 -1.73
N ALA A 180 2.20 -12.62 -1.41
CA ALA A 180 3.55 -13.09 -1.67
C ALA A 180 3.58 -14.59 -1.95
N PRO A 181 4.58 -15.07 -2.71
CA PRO A 181 4.82 -16.49 -2.87
C PRO A 181 5.26 -17.11 -1.52
N LEU A 182 4.80 -18.33 -1.25
CA LEU A 182 5.31 -19.20 -0.21
C LEU A 182 6.61 -19.85 -0.71
N ILE A 183 7.71 -19.11 -0.61
CA ILE A 183 9.06 -19.62 -0.91
C ILE A 183 9.62 -20.17 0.42
N ASP A 184 9.81 -21.49 0.50
CA ASP A 184 10.60 -22.12 1.56
C ASP A 184 11.83 -22.75 0.89
N ASP A 185 13.02 -22.46 1.42
CA ASP A 185 14.32 -22.65 0.75
C ASP A 185 14.71 -24.12 0.53
N ASP A 186 13.93 -25.11 0.96
CA ASP A 186 14.32 -26.52 0.83
C ASP A 186 13.22 -27.56 0.52
N VAL A 187 11.94 -27.21 0.49
CA VAL A 187 10.88 -28.12 -0.01
C VAL A 187 9.72 -27.26 -0.49
N THR A 188 9.06 -27.66 -1.59
CA THR A 188 7.72 -27.17 -1.96
C THR A 188 6.68 -27.68 -0.95
N ASP A 189 6.88 -27.36 0.32
CA ASP A 189 6.00 -27.72 1.40
C ASP A 189 4.92 -26.65 1.49
N HIS A 190 3.86 -26.83 0.68
CA HIS A 190 2.55 -26.18 0.87
C HIS A 190 1.86 -26.69 2.16
N THR A 191 2.64 -26.88 3.22
CA THR A 191 2.21 -27.46 4.46
C THR A 191 1.60 -26.37 5.33
N SER A 192 0.75 -26.80 6.25
CA SER A 192 0.21 -25.92 7.28
C SER A 192 1.31 -25.25 8.11
N ALA A 193 2.49 -25.85 8.24
CA ALA A 193 3.61 -25.28 9.00
C ALA A 193 4.25 -24.07 8.27
N SER A 194 4.41 -24.15 6.95
CA SER A 194 4.92 -23.03 6.15
C SER A 194 3.95 -21.85 6.15
N HIS A 195 2.64 -22.11 6.18
CA HIS A 195 1.63 -21.06 6.37
C HIS A 195 1.75 -20.40 7.76
N VAL A 196 2.00 -21.16 8.83
CA VAL A 196 2.25 -20.58 10.17
C VAL A 196 3.47 -19.67 10.14
N LYS A 197 4.61 -20.16 9.65
CA LYS A 197 5.85 -19.36 9.52
C LYS A 197 5.62 -18.09 8.71
N PHE A 198 4.85 -18.17 7.62
CA PHE A 198 4.52 -17.03 6.80
C PHE A 198 3.74 -15.97 7.60
N LEU A 199 2.70 -16.38 8.34
CA LEU A 199 1.94 -15.48 9.20
C LEU A 199 2.81 -14.88 10.31
N GLU A 200 3.64 -15.67 10.97
CA GLU A 200 4.61 -15.21 11.97
C GLU A 200 5.62 -14.21 11.40
N GLY A 201 5.97 -14.35 10.12
CA GLY A 201 6.87 -13.44 9.41
C GLY A 201 6.22 -12.09 9.05
N ILE A 202 4.94 -12.08 8.66
CA ILE A 202 4.28 -10.85 8.18
C ILE A 202 3.64 -10.01 9.31
N LEU A 203 3.12 -10.63 10.37
CA LEU A 203 2.41 -9.92 11.43
C LEU A 203 3.27 -8.89 12.18
N PRO A 204 4.58 -9.11 12.41
CA PRO A 204 5.45 -8.12 13.05
C PRO A 204 5.56 -6.78 12.33
N PHE A 205 5.39 -6.72 11.00
CA PHE A 205 5.38 -5.45 10.26
C PHE A 205 4.25 -4.51 10.73
N TYR A 206 3.18 -5.10 11.25
CA TYR A 206 1.99 -4.40 11.75
C TYR A 206 1.95 -4.31 13.28
N ASN A 207 3.04 -4.65 13.97
CA ASN A 207 3.11 -4.77 15.42
C ASN A 207 2.00 -5.69 15.99
N ARG A 208 1.73 -6.81 15.29
CA ARG A 208 0.79 -7.85 15.73
C ARG A 208 1.50 -9.19 15.87
N LYS A 209 0.88 -10.08 16.63
CA LYS A 209 1.37 -11.44 16.82
C LYS A 209 0.31 -12.46 16.45
N ILE A 210 0.68 -13.72 16.36
CA ILE A 210 -0.25 -14.78 16.00
C ILE A 210 -1.35 -14.95 17.05
N GLU A 211 -1.07 -14.65 18.32
CA GLU A 211 -2.05 -14.73 19.42
C GLU A 211 -3.14 -13.66 19.34
N ASP A 212 -2.96 -12.66 18.48
CA ASP A 212 -3.94 -11.61 18.20
C ASP A 212 -4.99 -12.02 17.18
N VAL A 213 -4.74 -13.13 16.48
CA VAL A 213 -5.67 -13.72 15.53
C VAL A 213 -6.69 -14.57 16.28
N ILE A 214 -7.98 -14.24 16.15
CA ILE A 214 -9.07 -14.93 16.87
C ILE A 214 -9.89 -15.88 16.00
N TYR A 215 -9.79 -15.77 14.68
CA TYR A 215 -10.38 -16.72 13.74
C TYR A 215 -9.70 -16.62 12.37
N LEU A 216 -9.86 -17.67 11.60
CA LEU A 216 -9.42 -17.78 10.22
C LEU A 216 -10.62 -17.88 9.28
N VAL A 217 -10.47 -17.35 8.07
CA VAL A 217 -11.42 -17.49 6.97
C VAL A 217 -10.64 -17.96 5.75
N GLY A 218 -11.01 -19.12 5.22
CA GLY A 218 -10.33 -19.74 4.08
C GLY A 218 -11.13 -20.93 3.57
N ASP A 219 -10.72 -21.55 2.48
CA ASP A 219 -11.34 -22.79 2.04
C ASP A 219 -11.10 -23.93 3.05
N ASN A 220 -12.03 -24.89 3.10
CA ASN A 220 -12.00 -25.99 4.08
C ASN A 220 -11.06 -27.13 3.66
N CYS A 221 -9.98 -26.80 2.95
CA CYS A 221 -9.01 -27.82 2.56
C CYS A 221 -8.27 -28.36 3.79
N ALA A 222 -7.66 -29.54 3.65
CA ALA A 222 -6.96 -30.21 4.75
C ALA A 222 -5.82 -29.36 5.31
N VAL A 223 -5.12 -28.60 4.45
CA VAL A 223 -4.02 -27.72 4.84
C VAL A 223 -4.52 -26.62 5.77
N ASN A 224 -5.61 -25.94 5.41
CA ASN A 224 -6.17 -24.85 6.22
C ASN A 224 -6.80 -25.33 7.51
N THR A 225 -7.45 -26.50 7.47
CA THR A 225 -7.97 -27.14 8.68
C THR A 225 -6.83 -27.48 9.65
N LYS A 226 -5.70 -28.01 9.13
CA LYS A 226 -4.52 -28.29 9.94
C LYS A 226 -3.85 -27.01 10.45
N LEU A 227 -3.79 -25.95 9.64
CA LEU A 227 -3.30 -24.63 10.05
C LEU A 227 -4.12 -24.09 11.23
N ALA A 228 -5.45 -24.11 11.13
CA ALA A 228 -6.34 -23.67 12.20
C ALA A 228 -6.14 -24.47 13.50
N ASN A 229 -5.95 -25.78 13.38
CA ASN A 229 -5.62 -26.65 14.52
C ASN A 229 -4.26 -26.32 15.15
N LEU A 230 -3.22 -26.06 14.33
CA LEU A 230 -1.90 -25.67 14.82
C LEU A 230 -1.93 -24.33 15.57
N LEU A 231 -2.72 -23.39 15.08
CA LEU A 231 -2.90 -22.06 15.68
C LEU A 231 -3.93 -22.05 16.82
N ALA A 232 -4.64 -23.16 17.04
CA ALA A 232 -5.74 -23.29 18.01
C ALA A 232 -6.83 -22.20 17.85
N VAL A 233 -7.15 -21.82 16.61
CA VAL A 233 -8.18 -20.81 16.28
C VAL A 233 -9.27 -21.41 15.38
N PRO A 234 -10.52 -20.95 15.48
CA PRO A 234 -11.60 -21.45 14.63
C PRO A 234 -11.39 -21.06 13.16
N LEU A 235 -11.67 -22.02 12.26
CA LEU A 235 -11.72 -21.79 10.80
C LEU A 235 -13.17 -21.65 10.34
N VAL A 236 -13.49 -20.50 9.76
CA VAL A 236 -14.74 -20.26 9.06
C VAL A 236 -14.55 -20.59 7.59
N GLY A 237 -15.20 -21.67 7.14
CA GLY A 237 -15.05 -22.12 5.77
C GLY A 237 -15.56 -21.14 4.71
N CYS A 238 -14.87 -21.11 3.58
CA CYS A 238 -15.25 -20.32 2.41
C CYS A 238 -16.61 -20.75 1.85
N ALA A 239 -17.56 -19.81 1.77
CA ALA A 239 -18.88 -20.07 1.21
C ALA A 239 -18.82 -20.43 -0.29
N SER A 240 -17.95 -19.77 -1.05
CA SER A 240 -17.74 -20.07 -2.47
C SER A 240 -17.22 -21.49 -2.69
N HIS A 241 -16.31 -21.94 -1.83
CA HIS A 241 -15.81 -23.32 -1.89
C HIS A 241 -16.92 -24.32 -1.56
N ARG A 242 -17.74 -24.08 -0.52
CA ARG A 242 -18.90 -24.92 -0.20
C ARG A 242 -19.91 -24.97 -1.35
N LEU A 243 -20.17 -23.84 -2.01
CA LEU A 243 -21.04 -23.78 -3.18
C LEU A 243 -20.46 -24.60 -4.35
N ASN A 244 -19.16 -24.48 -4.62
CA ASN A 244 -18.48 -25.28 -5.64
C ASN A 244 -18.62 -26.79 -5.37
N LEU A 245 -18.42 -27.23 -4.12
CA LEU A 245 -18.64 -28.63 -3.74
C LEU A 245 -20.10 -29.08 -3.93
N ALA A 246 -21.07 -28.22 -3.60
CA ALA A 246 -22.48 -28.52 -3.81
C ALA A 246 -22.82 -28.66 -5.30
N VAL A 247 -22.28 -27.78 -6.15
CA VAL A 247 -22.44 -27.84 -7.61
C VAL A 247 -21.79 -29.10 -8.17
N GLN A 248 -20.59 -29.46 -7.74
CA GLN A 248 -19.94 -30.72 -8.16
C GLN A 248 -20.81 -31.93 -7.83
N LYS A 249 -21.39 -31.98 -6.62
CA LYS A 249 -22.30 -33.07 -6.24
C LYS A 249 -23.59 -33.09 -7.06
N PHE A 250 -24.17 -31.92 -7.36
CA PHE A 250 -25.35 -31.81 -8.21
C PHE A 250 -25.07 -32.29 -9.64
N MET A 251 -23.89 -32.00 -10.16
CA MET A 251 -23.48 -32.34 -11.53
C MET A 251 -22.96 -33.78 -11.69
N ALA A 252 -22.83 -34.55 -10.61
CA ALA A 252 -22.25 -35.91 -10.64
C ALA A 252 -22.92 -36.85 -11.64
N ASN A 253 -24.24 -36.72 -11.83
CA ASN A 253 -25.00 -37.52 -12.82
C ASN A 253 -24.66 -37.15 -14.28
N HIS A 254 -23.90 -36.08 -14.50
CA HIS A 254 -23.50 -35.57 -15.81
C HIS A 254 -22.00 -35.71 -16.04
N ASP A 255 -21.27 -36.40 -15.17
CA ASP A 255 -19.82 -36.60 -15.26
C ASP A 255 -19.38 -37.11 -16.64
N SER A 256 -20.13 -38.05 -17.23
CA SER A 256 -19.80 -38.59 -18.56
C SER A 256 -19.87 -37.53 -19.67
N LEU A 257 -20.82 -36.60 -19.59
CA LEU A 257 -20.95 -35.48 -20.54
C LEU A 257 -19.88 -34.42 -20.28
N LEU A 258 -19.62 -34.10 -19.00
CA LEU A 258 -18.59 -33.15 -18.60
C LEU A 258 -17.20 -33.62 -19.03
N ASN A 259 -16.90 -34.91 -18.92
CA ASN A 259 -15.66 -35.51 -19.39
C ASN A 259 -15.50 -35.36 -20.92
N LYS A 260 -16.56 -35.63 -21.70
CA LYS A 260 -16.54 -35.41 -23.16
C LYS A 260 -16.29 -33.94 -23.53
N LEU A 261 -16.93 -33.01 -22.81
CA LEU A 261 -16.69 -31.58 -22.98
C LEU A 261 -15.25 -31.21 -22.61
N GLN A 262 -14.71 -31.74 -21.52
CA GLN A 262 -13.33 -31.50 -21.10
C GLN A 262 -12.32 -32.01 -22.12
N ASP A 263 -12.54 -33.19 -22.70
CA ASP A 263 -11.69 -33.75 -23.76
C ASP A 263 -11.72 -32.88 -25.02
N LEU A 264 -12.90 -32.42 -25.41
CA LEU A 264 -13.06 -31.47 -26.52
C LEU A 264 -12.31 -30.16 -26.24
N MET A 265 -12.47 -29.58 -25.06
CA MET A 265 -11.79 -28.34 -24.66
C MET A 265 -10.26 -28.50 -24.64
N ARG A 266 -9.73 -29.63 -24.18
CA ARG A 266 -8.29 -29.94 -24.23
C ARG A 266 -7.77 -29.99 -25.67
N LYS A 267 -8.51 -30.63 -26.58
CA LYS A 267 -8.15 -30.68 -28.01
C LYS A 267 -8.15 -29.29 -28.65
N LEU A 268 -9.19 -28.49 -28.41
CA LEU A 268 -9.30 -27.13 -28.92
C LEU A 268 -8.19 -26.21 -28.39
N ARG A 269 -7.83 -26.33 -27.11
CA ARG A 269 -6.72 -25.58 -26.51
C ARG A 269 -5.40 -25.84 -27.24
N ASN A 270 -5.11 -27.10 -27.55
CA ASN A 270 -3.85 -27.49 -28.20
C ASN A 270 -3.79 -27.03 -29.67
N LEU A 271 -4.92 -27.04 -30.39
CA LEU A 271 -5.01 -26.51 -31.75
C LEU A 271 -4.67 -25.01 -31.80
N ASN A 272 -5.16 -24.23 -30.85
CA ASN A 272 -4.84 -22.81 -30.74
C ASN A 272 -3.36 -22.53 -30.41
N HIS A 273 -2.66 -23.46 -29.75
CA HIS A 273 -1.22 -23.33 -29.49
C HIS A 273 -0.39 -23.70 -30.72
N SER A 274 -0.82 -24.71 -31.50
CA SER A 274 -0.17 -25.07 -32.76
C SER A 274 -0.24 -23.95 -33.81
N ALA A 275 -1.31 -23.17 -33.82
CA ALA A 275 -1.44 -22.02 -34.72
C ALA A 275 -0.57 -20.81 -34.31
N LYS A 276 -0.17 -20.69 -33.04
CA LYS A 276 0.75 -19.64 -32.54
C LYS A 276 2.23 -19.94 -32.75
N LEU A 277 2.57 -21.20 -33.09
CA LEU A 277 3.94 -21.66 -33.35
C LEU A 277 4.28 -21.71 -34.85
N ARG A 278 3.38 -21.25 -35.73
CA ARG A 278 3.61 -21.01 -37.16
C ARG A 278 3.62 -19.52 -37.41
#